data_AF-A0A382JHT4-F1
#
_entry.id   AF-A0A382JHT4-F1
#
_cell.length_a   1.000
_cell.length_b   1.000
_cell.length_c   1.000
_cell.angle_alpha   90.00
_cell.angle_beta   90.00
_cell.angle_gamma   90.00
#
_symmetry.space_group_name_H-M   'P 1'
#
loop_
_entity.id
_entity.type
_entity.pdbx_description
1 polymer ?
#
loop_
_entity_poly.entity_id
_entity_poly.type
_entity_poly.pdbx_seq_one_letter_code
_entity_poly.pdbx_strand_id
1 'polypeptide(L)'
;MSCINNLPNSLAPTYDCASELIQLGPVAALLTLLIGIPIIKLILRYLERVFDKYDYIDQGIENFLFRVASVSLWAVVILTAATELGINVTGIVAALGIVGLAMAFAAQDTIENIIAGIFLMVDRPFREGDRILLPKRIGSL
;
A
#
# COMPACT_ATOMS: atom_id res chain seq x y z
N MET A 1 -13.08 31.59 -17.64
CA MET A 1 -12.94 32.59 -18.74
C MET A 1 -12.34 33.91 -18.23
N SER A 2 -11.45 33.87 -17.24
CA SER A 2 -10.99 35.04 -16.46
C SER A 2 -9.55 35.48 -16.80
N CYS A 3 -8.75 34.57 -17.35
CA CYS A 3 -7.29 34.72 -17.41
C CYS A 3 -6.74 35.39 -18.68
N ILE A 4 -7.55 35.58 -19.73
CA ILE A 4 -7.07 36.09 -21.03
C ILE A 4 -6.83 37.61 -21.02
N ASN A 5 -7.40 38.38 -20.08
CA ASN A 5 -7.41 39.85 -20.16
C ASN A 5 -6.33 40.57 -19.33
N ASN A 6 -5.47 39.87 -18.59
CA ASN A 6 -4.44 40.50 -17.76
C ASN A 6 -3.04 39.92 -18.01
N LEU A 7 -2.50 40.24 -19.19
CA LEU A 7 -1.08 40.05 -19.46
C LEU A 7 -0.38 41.42 -19.52
N PRO A 8 0.30 41.81 -18.42
CA PRO A 8 1.57 42.50 -18.59
C PRO A 8 2.66 41.98 -17.64
N ASN A 9 3.81 41.67 -18.24
CA ASN A 9 5.15 41.97 -17.72
C ASN A 9 5.47 41.60 -16.27
N SER A 10 5.59 40.31 -15.97
CA SER A 10 6.69 39.76 -15.14
C SER A 10 6.60 38.24 -15.10
N LEU A 11 7.76 37.60 -15.20
CA LEU A 11 7.93 36.15 -15.41
C LEU A 11 7.60 35.31 -14.17
N ALA A 12 6.33 35.28 -13.74
CA ALA A 12 5.85 34.29 -12.78
C ALA A 12 4.33 34.04 -12.86
N PRO A 13 3.80 33.37 -13.90
CA PRO A 13 2.48 32.75 -13.81
C PRO A 13 2.58 31.25 -14.12
N THR A 14 3.06 30.44 -13.18
CA THR A 14 3.15 28.97 -13.36
C THR A 14 2.25 28.14 -12.46
N TYR A 15 1.40 28.76 -11.64
CA TYR A 15 0.53 27.99 -10.72
C TYR A 15 -0.97 28.33 -10.84
N ASP A 16 -1.33 29.61 -11.04
CA ASP A 16 -2.75 30.01 -11.09
C ASP A 16 -3.43 29.76 -12.45
N CYS A 17 -2.68 29.67 -13.55
CA CYS A 17 -3.21 29.22 -14.86
C CYS A 17 -3.13 27.70 -15.05
N ALA A 18 -2.25 27.01 -14.31
CA ALA A 18 -2.18 25.55 -14.33
C ALA A 18 -3.44 24.92 -13.71
N SER A 19 -4.05 25.59 -12.74
CA SER A 19 -5.27 25.14 -12.05
C SER A 19 -6.55 25.29 -12.89
N GLU A 20 -6.61 26.20 -13.86
CA GLU A 20 -7.75 26.26 -14.81
C GLU A 20 -7.62 25.24 -15.97
N LEU A 21 -6.41 24.79 -16.34
CA LEU A 21 -6.23 23.66 -17.29
C LEU A 21 -6.69 22.31 -16.70
N ILE A 22 -6.77 22.20 -15.37
CA ILE A 22 -7.32 21.05 -14.64
C ILE A 22 -8.88 21.03 -14.69
N GLN A 23 -9.55 22.10 -15.18
CA GLN A 23 -11.01 22.14 -15.36
C GLN A 23 -11.55 21.22 -16.48
N LEU A 24 -10.69 20.50 -17.21
CA LEU A 24 -11.11 19.25 -17.83
C LEU A 24 -10.65 18.10 -16.91
N GLY A 25 -11.46 17.75 -15.92
CA GLY A 25 -11.30 16.54 -15.09
C GLY A 25 -10.82 15.27 -15.83
N PRO A 26 -11.17 15.01 -17.11
CA PRO A 26 -10.58 13.90 -17.87
C PRO A 26 -9.06 13.98 -18.07
N VAL A 27 -8.45 15.17 -18.15
CA VAL A 27 -6.99 15.30 -18.40
C VAL A 27 -6.19 14.87 -17.17
N ALA A 28 -6.60 15.29 -15.97
CA ALA A 28 -5.96 14.86 -14.72
C ALA A 28 -6.12 13.34 -14.54
N ALA A 29 -7.35 12.81 -14.68
CA ALA A 29 -7.64 11.37 -14.60
C ALA A 29 -6.84 10.55 -15.62
N LEU A 30 -6.70 11.07 -16.85
CA LEU A 30 -5.90 10.43 -17.88
C LEU A 30 -4.42 10.40 -17.48
N LEU A 31 -3.89 11.48 -16.92
CA LEU A 31 -2.48 11.62 -16.51
C LEU A 31 -2.15 10.68 -15.35
N THR A 32 -3.03 10.58 -14.36
CA THR A 32 -2.91 9.65 -13.23
C THR A 32 -3.00 8.20 -13.67
N LEU A 33 -3.81 7.88 -14.67
CA LEU A 33 -3.87 6.52 -15.24
C LEU A 33 -2.63 6.21 -16.09
N LEU A 34 -2.11 7.20 -16.84
CA LEU A 34 -0.90 7.10 -17.66
C LEU A 34 0.35 6.85 -16.80
N ILE A 35 0.42 7.47 -15.62
CA ILE A 35 1.53 7.28 -14.66
C ILE A 35 1.27 6.09 -13.75
N GLY A 36 0.02 5.83 -13.37
CA GLY A 36 -0.36 4.75 -12.46
C GLY A 36 -0.06 3.36 -13.04
N ILE A 37 -0.47 3.09 -14.29
CA ILE A 37 -0.23 1.78 -14.93
C ILE A 37 1.26 1.39 -14.99
N PRO A 38 2.19 2.24 -15.45
CA PRO A 38 3.60 1.88 -15.47
C PRO A 38 4.17 1.75 -14.05
N ILE A 39 3.69 2.52 -13.06
CA ILE A 39 4.08 2.34 -11.66
C ILE A 39 3.64 0.95 -11.16
N ILE A 40 2.39 0.54 -11.39
CA ILE A 40 1.90 -0.78 -10.99
C ILE A 40 2.77 -1.87 -11.63
N LYS A 41 3.02 -1.79 -12.94
CA LYS A 41 3.87 -2.77 -13.64
C LYS A 41 5.31 -2.77 -13.12
N LEU A 42 5.86 -1.61 -12.78
CA LEU A 42 7.22 -1.51 -12.22
C LEU A 42 7.31 -2.17 -10.85
N ILE A 43 6.35 -1.89 -9.97
CA ILE A 43 6.29 -2.47 -8.62
C ILE A 43 6.08 -3.98 -8.70
N LEU A 44 5.13 -4.45 -9.51
CA LEU A 44 4.88 -5.89 -9.67
C LEU A 44 6.08 -6.63 -10.26
N ARG A 45 6.76 -6.06 -11.25
CA ARG A 45 8.01 -6.63 -11.78
C ARG A 45 9.13 -6.65 -10.75
N TYR A 46 9.21 -5.62 -9.91
CA TYR A 46 10.20 -5.60 -8.84
C TYR A 46 9.90 -6.70 -7.81
N LEU A 47 8.62 -6.91 -7.51
CA LEU A 47 8.16 -7.97 -6.61
C LEU A 47 8.48 -9.36 -7.16
N GLU A 48 8.19 -9.63 -8.44
CA GLU A 48 8.56 -10.87 -9.13
C GLU A 48 10.07 -11.12 -9.06
N ARG A 49 10.90 -10.13 -9.39
CA ARG A 49 12.36 -10.26 -9.29
C ARG A 49 12.87 -10.56 -7.88
N VAL A 50 12.17 -10.06 -6.87
CA VAL A 50 12.53 -10.35 -5.48
C VAL A 50 12.18 -11.80 -5.15
N PHE A 51 11.01 -12.28 -5.54
CA PHE A 51 10.62 -13.68 -5.31
C PHE A 51 11.47 -14.68 -6.10
N ASP A 52 11.79 -14.39 -7.36
CA ASP A 52 12.68 -15.23 -8.19
C ASP A 52 14.08 -15.41 -7.57
N LYS A 53 14.50 -14.47 -6.71
CA LYS A 53 15.80 -14.54 -6.01
C LYS A 53 15.79 -15.53 -4.83
N TYR A 54 14.61 -15.90 -4.34
CA TYR A 54 14.43 -16.76 -3.17
C TYR A 54 13.72 -18.07 -3.56
N ASP A 55 14.52 -19.05 -3.97
CA ASP A 55 14.11 -20.39 -4.43
C ASP A 55 13.39 -21.26 -3.36
N TYR A 56 13.24 -20.74 -2.13
CA TYR A 56 12.56 -21.43 -1.01
C TYR A 56 11.11 -20.98 -0.83
N ILE A 57 10.63 -19.96 -1.54
CA ILE A 57 9.26 -19.49 -1.40
C ILE A 57 8.32 -20.44 -2.14
N ASP A 58 7.34 -20.99 -1.42
CA ASP A 58 6.29 -21.82 -2.01
C ASP A 58 5.48 -21.01 -3.02
N GLN A 59 5.15 -21.62 -4.16
CA GLN A 59 4.32 -21.04 -5.22
C GLN A 59 2.96 -20.53 -4.69
N GLY A 60 2.45 -21.11 -3.60
CA GLY A 60 1.25 -20.62 -2.92
C GLY A 60 1.44 -19.23 -2.28
N ILE A 61 2.57 -18.99 -1.61
CA ILE A 61 2.88 -17.73 -0.93
C ILE A 61 3.16 -16.64 -1.95
N GLU A 62 3.91 -16.97 -3.00
CA GLU A 62 4.21 -16.07 -4.11
C GLU A 62 2.92 -15.54 -4.75
N ASN A 63 2.02 -16.45 -5.14
CA ASN A 63 0.73 -16.10 -5.73
C ASN A 63 -0.15 -15.27 -4.79
N PHE A 64 -0.16 -15.59 -3.49
CA PHE A 64 -0.92 -14.84 -2.51
C PHE A 64 -0.41 -13.40 -2.38
N LEU A 65 0.91 -13.22 -2.19
CA LEU A 65 1.53 -11.89 -2.05
C LEU A 65 1.37 -11.06 -3.32
N PHE A 66 1.59 -11.67 -4.49
CA PHE A 66 1.40 -11.00 -5.77
C PHE A 66 -0.04 -10.52 -5.96
N ARG A 67 -1.03 -11.36 -5.63
CA ARG A 67 -2.46 -10.98 -5.73
C ARG A 67 -2.81 -9.85 -4.78
N VAL A 68 -2.37 -9.92 -3.52
CA VAL A 68 -2.62 -8.86 -2.53
C VAL A 68 -1.98 -7.53 -2.96
N ALA A 69 -0.72 -7.57 -3.42
CA ALA A 69 -0.02 -6.39 -3.92
C ALA A 69 -0.70 -5.80 -5.17
N SER A 70 -1.08 -6.65 -6.13
CA SER A 70 -1.74 -6.21 -7.35
C SER A 70 -3.09 -5.56 -7.07
N VAL A 71 -3.94 -6.20 -6.26
CA VAL A 71 -5.27 -5.67 -5.91
C VAL A 71 -5.16 -4.34 -5.15
N SER A 72 -4.24 -4.24 -4.18
CA SER A 72 -4.05 -3.01 -3.40
C SER A 72 -3.55 -1.85 -4.26
N LEU A 73 -2.58 -2.08 -5.14
CA LEU A 73 -2.06 -1.07 -6.07
C LEU A 73 -3.14 -0.59 -7.04
N TRP A 74 -3.93 -1.50 -7.61
CA TRP A 74 -5.06 -1.15 -8.47
C TRP A 74 -6.11 -0.34 -7.73
N ALA A 75 -6.45 -0.72 -6.49
CA ALA A 75 -7.40 0.01 -5.66
C ALA A 75 -6.95 1.47 -5.46
N VAL A 76 -5.66 1.69 -5.14
CA VAL A 76 -5.11 3.05 -4.99
C VAL A 76 -5.26 3.86 -6.28
N VAL A 77 -4.80 3.34 -7.43
CA VAL A 77 -4.85 4.06 -8.70
C VAL A 77 -6.29 4.38 -9.12
N ILE A 78 -7.22 3.44 -8.93
CA ILE A 78 -8.64 3.63 -9.27
C ILE A 78 -9.26 4.70 -8.35
N LEU A 79 -9.00 4.64 -7.05
CA LEU A 79 -9.54 5.62 -6.10
C LEU A 79 -9.01 7.02 -6.38
N THR A 80 -7.72 7.17 -6.70
CA THR A 80 -7.14 8.46 -7.08
C THR A 80 -7.74 8.97 -8.39
N ALA A 81 -7.85 8.13 -9.43
CA ALA A 81 -8.49 8.52 -10.68
C ALA A 81 -9.96 8.94 -10.48
N ALA A 82 -10.70 8.24 -9.60
CA ALA A 82 -12.08 8.58 -9.25
C ALA A 82 -12.18 9.95 -8.55
N THR A 83 -11.22 10.30 -7.69
CA THR A 83 -11.19 11.64 -7.07
C THR A 83 -11.04 12.77 -8.07
N GLU A 84 -10.22 12.55 -9.11
CA GLU A 84 -9.98 13.55 -10.17
C GLU A 84 -11.18 13.73 -11.10
N LEU A 85 -12.01 12.69 -11.25
CA LEU A 85 -13.30 12.75 -11.94
C LEU A 85 -14.40 13.45 -11.12
N GLY A 86 -14.09 13.91 -9.90
CA GLY A 86 -15.05 14.57 -9.01
C GLY A 86 -15.95 13.61 -8.22
N ILE A 87 -15.64 12.32 -8.20
CA ILE A 87 -16.34 11.34 -7.37
C ILE A 87 -15.81 11.44 -5.94
N ASN A 88 -16.71 11.59 -4.96
CA ASN A 88 -16.32 11.59 -3.55
C ASN A 88 -16.03 10.16 -3.08
N VAL A 89 -14.75 9.78 -3.06
CA VAL A 89 -14.30 8.45 -2.59
C VAL A 89 -14.07 8.38 -1.08
N THR A 90 -14.25 9.47 -0.34
CA THR A 90 -13.92 9.54 1.10
C THR A 90 -14.62 8.45 1.90
N GLY A 91 -15.90 8.20 1.60
CA GLY A 91 -16.67 7.12 2.24
C GLY A 91 -16.14 5.72 1.91
N ILE A 92 -15.67 5.51 0.68
CA ILE A 92 -15.10 4.22 0.24
C ILE A 92 -13.77 3.99 0.96
N VAL A 93 -12.90 5.00 1.00
CA VAL A 93 -11.61 4.94 1.69
C VAL A 93 -11.82 4.69 3.19
N ALA A 94 -12.79 5.37 3.82
CA ALA A 94 -13.12 5.14 5.22
C ALA A 94 -13.56 3.69 5.48
N ALA A 95 -14.42 3.13 4.62
CA ALA A 95 -14.87 1.74 4.72
C ALA A 95 -13.71 0.74 4.53
N LEU A 96 -12.85 0.96 3.52
CA LEU A 96 -11.65 0.15 3.32
C LEU A 96 -10.70 0.22 4.52
N GLY A 97 -10.59 1.38 5.17
CA GLY A 97 -9.84 1.53 6.41
C GLY A 97 -10.37 0.65 7.54
N ILE A 98 -11.70 0.60 7.73
CA ILE A 98 -12.34 -0.28 8.74
C ILE A 98 -12.09 -1.75 8.42
N VAL A 99 -12.21 -2.16 7.15
CA VAL A 99 -11.90 -3.53 6.71
C VAL A 99 -10.43 -3.87 6.96
N GLY A 100 -9.52 -2.95 6.65
CA GLY A 100 -8.08 -3.12 6.91
C GLY A 100 -7.77 -3.29 8.40
N LEU A 101 -8.44 -2.52 9.27
CA LEU A 101 -8.31 -2.67 10.72
C LEU A 101 -8.82 -4.03 11.20
N ALA A 102 -9.97 -4.50 10.69
CA ALA A 102 -10.48 -5.82 11.03
C ALA A 102 -9.50 -6.94 10.62
N MET A 103 -8.87 -6.81 9.44
CA MET A 103 -7.86 -7.75 8.97
C MET A 103 -6.57 -7.69 9.81
N ALA A 104 -6.16 -6.50 10.25
CA ALA A 104 -5.02 -6.33 11.15
C ALA A 104 -5.27 -6.98 12.52
N PHE A 105 -6.47 -6.85 13.07
CA PHE A 105 -6.84 -7.55 14.31
C PHE A 105 -6.88 -9.07 14.13
N ALA A 106 -7.36 -9.56 12.99
CA ALA A 106 -7.31 -11.00 12.70
C ALA A 106 -5.88 -11.54 12.61
N ALA A 107 -4.91 -10.72 12.20
CA ALA A 107 -3.49 -11.07 12.12
C ALA A 107 -2.71 -10.79 13.43
N GLN A 108 -3.35 -10.20 14.45
CA GLN A 108 -2.68 -9.70 15.66
C GLN A 108 -1.87 -10.79 16.38
N ASP A 109 -2.47 -11.97 16.60
CA ASP A 109 -1.81 -13.08 17.31
C ASP A 109 -0.54 -13.56 16.60
N THR A 110 -0.55 -13.54 15.26
CA THR A 110 0.62 -13.95 14.46
C THR A 110 1.76 -12.95 14.62
N ILE A 111 1.44 -11.66 14.60
CA ILE A 111 2.41 -10.58 14.80
C ILE A 111 2.97 -10.62 16.22
N GLU A 112 2.12 -10.86 17.23
CA GLU A 112 2.55 -11.00 18.63
C GLU A 112 3.58 -12.13 18.79
N ASN A 113 3.33 -13.29 18.18
CA ASN A 113 4.27 -14.41 18.22
C ASN A 113 5.61 -14.09 17.54
N ILE A 114 5.60 -13.36 16.42
CA ILE A 114 6.83 -12.94 15.73
C ILE A 114 7.64 -11.98 16.61
N ILE A 115 6.97 -10.98 17.20
CA ILE A 115 7.62 -10.00 18.08
C ILE A 115 8.20 -10.69 19.32
N ALA A 116 7.45 -11.63 19.92
CA ALA A 116 7.94 -12.43 21.03
C ALA A 116 9.21 -13.21 20.63
N GLY A 117 9.23 -13.84 19.46
CA GLY A 117 10.40 -14.53 18.93
C GLY A 117 11.62 -13.61 18.77
N ILE A 118 11.44 -12.41 18.22
CA ILE A 118 12.51 -11.41 18.09
C ILE A 118 13.02 -10.99 19.47
N PHE A 119 12.13 -10.73 20.42
CA PHE A 119 12.48 -10.34 21.77
C PHE A 119 13.31 -11.42 22.48
N LEU A 120 12.94 -12.69 22.31
CA LEU A 120 13.75 -13.81 22.83
C LEU A 120 15.16 -13.85 22.24
N MET A 121 15.34 -13.50 20.96
CA MET A 121 16.66 -13.47 20.32
C MET A 121 17.51 -12.28 20.78
N VAL A 122 16.89 -11.12 20.99
CA VAL A 122 17.57 -9.88 21.38
C VAL A 122 17.94 -9.93 22.86
N ASP A 123 16.98 -10.21 23.73
CA ASP A 123 17.17 -10.18 25.18
C ASP A 123 17.88 -11.44 25.70
N ARG A 124 17.88 -12.51 24.89
CA ARG A 124 18.44 -13.83 25.23
C ARG A 124 18.16 -14.23 26.69
N PRO A 125 16.90 -14.24 27.14
CA PRO A 125 16.55 -14.51 28.54
C PRO A 125 16.92 -15.94 28.98
N PHE A 126 17.22 -16.82 28.03
CA PHE A 126 17.69 -18.18 28.26
C PHE A 126 18.72 -18.55 27.19
N ARG A 127 19.68 -19.40 27.57
CA ARG A 127 20.76 -19.89 26.70
C ARG A 127 20.48 -21.31 26.22
N GLU A 128 21.19 -21.69 25.17
CA GLU A 128 21.20 -23.08 24.70
C GLU A 128 21.62 -24.02 25.83
N GLY A 129 20.78 -25.03 26.09
CA GLY A 129 20.99 -26.00 27.17
C GLY A 129 20.25 -25.69 28.48
N ASP A 130 19.65 -24.50 28.63
CA ASP A 130 18.88 -24.16 29.81
C ASP A 130 17.55 -24.93 29.87
N ARG A 131 17.24 -25.51 31.03
CA ARG A 131 15.92 -26.08 31.29
C ARG A 131 14.96 -24.98 31.72
N ILE A 132 14.03 -24.64 30.83
CA ILE A 132 12.99 -23.65 31.11
C ILE A 132 11.65 -24.35 31.41
N LEU A 133 10.91 -23.81 32.37
CA LEU A 133 9.56 -24.24 32.71
C LEU A 133 8.57 -23.24 32.12
N LEU A 134 7.85 -23.64 31.07
CA LEU A 134 6.76 -22.85 30.55
C LEU A 134 5.51 -23.07 31.43
N PRO A 135 4.75 -22.00 31.76
CA PRO A 135 3.48 -22.17 32.46
C PRO A 135 2.56 -23.08 31.64
N LYS A 136 1.86 -23.99 32.33
CA LYS A 136 1.09 -25.12 31.77
C LYS A 136 0.05 -24.65 30.74
N ARG A 137 0.45 -24.59 29.47
CA ARG A 137 -0.46 -24.62 28.33
C ARG A 137 -0.79 -26.08 28.06
N ILE A 138 -2.03 -26.48 28.31
CA ILE A 138 -2.53 -27.81 27.96
C ILE A 138 -2.63 -27.84 26.44
N GLY A 139 -1.58 -28.31 25.77
CA GLY A 139 -1.66 -28.67 24.36
C GLY A 139 -2.45 -29.96 24.24
N SER A 140 -3.64 -29.90 23.66
CA SER A 140 -4.28 -31.09 23.11
C SER A 140 -3.61 -31.38 21.76
N LEU A 141 -3.09 -32.60 21.62
CA LEU A 141 -2.81 -33.19 20.31
C LEU A 141 -4.08 -33.26 19.47
#